data_AF-A0AAW1VIS9-F1
#
_entry.id   AF-A0AAW1VIS9-F1
#
_cell.length_a   1.000
_cell.length_b   1.000
_cell.length_c   1.000
_cell.angle_alpha   90.00
_cell.angle_beta   90.00
_cell.angle_gamma   90.00
#
_symmetry.space_group_name_H-M   'P 1'
#
loop_
_entity.id
_entity.type
_entity.pdbx_description
1 polymer ?
#
loop_
_entity_poly.entity_id
_entity_poly.type
_entity_poly.pdbx_seq_one_letter_code
_entity_poly.pdbx_strand_id
1 'polypeptide(L)'
;MKIISWNVKGLGSRSKRRVLKEKLVSSKADIVILQETKKEVIQRKLIGSIWGIRSSDWVSIPSNGRCVGGDFNVVRFPSEKSNGGRMTRSMRSFNKFLQDTNLRDPNLLNAEFTWSNLREEAVCCKLDRFFHSSDWEELFPNARQKALARVTSDHCPVELDTTKLKWGPCPFRFDNSWQNHPDLKEKFKEWWKQEEFQGWEGFKLMKKLKFIKEKVKHWSKEEFGKR
;
A
#
# COMPACT_ATOMS: atom_id res chain seq x y z
N MET A 1 -8.44 7.52 0.61
CA MET A 1 -8.95 6.93 -0.65
C MET A 1 -7.90 6.00 -1.22
N LYS A 2 -8.28 4.91 -1.87
CA LYS A 2 -7.39 3.98 -2.56
C LYS A 2 -7.68 3.98 -4.04
N ILE A 3 -6.68 4.35 -4.84
CA ILE A 3 -6.75 4.33 -6.30
C ILE A 3 -5.90 3.17 -6.79
N ILE A 4 -6.43 2.32 -7.66
CA ILE A 4 -5.66 1.26 -8.32
C ILE A 4 -5.55 1.58 -9.80
N SER A 5 -4.33 1.51 -10.33
CA SER A 5 -4.05 1.49 -11.77
C SER A 5 -3.53 0.12 -12.16
N TRP A 6 -4.06 -0.45 -13.25
CA TRP A 6 -3.66 -1.77 -13.70
C TRP A 6 -3.80 -1.95 -15.21
N ASN A 7 -2.66 -2.15 -15.90
CA ASN A 7 -2.67 -2.67 -17.25
C ASN A 7 -3.09 -4.15 -17.20
N VAL A 8 -4.26 -4.45 -17.74
CA VAL A 8 -4.87 -5.78 -17.60
C VAL A 8 -4.56 -6.70 -18.76
N LYS A 9 -3.95 -6.26 -19.87
CA LYS A 9 -3.77 -7.08 -21.10
C LYS A 9 -5.03 -7.88 -21.47
N GLY A 10 -6.16 -7.20 -21.62
CA GLY A 10 -7.42 -7.77 -22.09
C GLY A 10 -8.38 -8.24 -21.00
N LEU A 11 -9.67 -8.01 -21.23
CA LEU A 11 -10.78 -8.42 -20.35
C LEU A 11 -11.70 -9.49 -20.98
N GLY A 12 -11.25 -10.19 -22.03
CA GLY A 12 -12.07 -11.19 -22.73
C GLY A 12 -12.46 -12.39 -21.86
N SER A 13 -11.50 -12.97 -21.14
CA SER A 13 -11.70 -14.18 -20.34
C SER A 13 -12.57 -13.92 -19.11
N ARG A 14 -13.59 -14.77 -18.88
CA ARG A 14 -14.44 -14.71 -17.68
C ARG A 14 -13.65 -15.05 -16.41
N SER A 15 -12.75 -16.03 -16.47
CA SER A 15 -11.88 -16.41 -15.35
C SER A 15 -10.96 -15.27 -14.94
N LYS A 16 -10.37 -14.58 -15.93
CA LYS A 16 -9.52 -13.40 -15.70
C LYS A 16 -10.30 -12.27 -15.01
N ARG A 17 -11.53 -11.99 -15.47
CA ARG A 17 -12.41 -11.00 -14.86
C ARG A 17 -12.78 -11.34 -13.42
N ARG A 18 -13.01 -12.62 -13.11
CA ARG A 18 -13.26 -13.08 -11.73
C ARG A 18 -12.08 -12.80 -10.81
N VAL A 19 -10.86 -13.18 -11.20
CA VAL A 19 -9.65 -12.93 -10.41
C VAL A 19 -9.41 -11.43 -10.23
N LEU A 20 -9.62 -10.64 -11.28
CA LEU A 20 -9.53 -9.19 -11.20
C LEU A 20 -10.56 -8.62 -10.19
N LYS A 21 -11.81 -9.07 -10.25
CA LYS A 21 -12.85 -8.66 -9.30
C LYS A 21 -12.48 -8.99 -7.85
N GLU A 22 -12.02 -10.20 -7.58
CA GLU A 22 -11.56 -10.64 -6.25
C GLU A 22 -10.41 -9.76 -5.74
N LYS A 23 -9.46 -9.41 -6.62
CA LYS A 23 -8.35 -8.52 -6.28
C LYS A 23 -8.81 -7.10 -5.96
N LEU A 24 -9.73 -6.54 -6.74
CA LEU A 24 -10.26 -5.20 -6.53
C LEU A 24 -11.08 -5.11 -5.23
N VAL A 25 -11.93 -6.12 -4.98
CA VAL A 25 -12.75 -6.21 -3.76
C VAL A 25 -11.87 -6.36 -2.52
N SER A 26 -10.86 -7.24 -2.55
CA SER A 26 -9.96 -7.45 -1.41
C SER A 26 -9.08 -6.23 -1.11
N SER A 27 -8.69 -5.47 -2.13
CA SER A 27 -7.90 -4.25 -1.96
C SER A 27 -8.71 -3.09 -1.36
N LYS A 28 -10.05 -3.17 -1.43
CA LYS A 28 -10.99 -2.10 -1.05
C LYS A 28 -10.69 -0.81 -1.84
N ALA A 29 -10.51 -0.96 -3.15
CA ALA A 29 -10.27 0.18 -4.03
C ALA A 29 -11.51 1.08 -4.09
N ASP A 30 -11.29 2.39 -4.07
CA ASP A 30 -12.34 3.40 -4.27
C ASP A 30 -12.42 3.78 -5.75
N ILE A 31 -11.26 3.90 -6.41
CA ILE A 31 -11.12 4.23 -7.83
C ILE A 31 -10.26 3.17 -8.51
N VAL A 32 -10.66 2.76 -9.72
CA VAL A 32 -9.90 1.81 -10.55
C VAL A 32 -9.71 2.34 -11.96
N ILE A 33 -8.46 2.34 -12.41
CA ILE A 33 -8.00 2.73 -13.73
C ILE A 33 -7.50 1.46 -14.42
N LEU A 34 -8.15 1.04 -15.50
CA LEU A 34 -7.75 -0.14 -16.26
C LEU A 34 -7.21 0.26 -17.64
N GLN A 35 -6.00 -0.19 -17.98
CA GLN A 35 -5.39 0.01 -19.30
C GLN A 35 -5.36 -1.29 -20.10
N GLU A 36 -5.26 -1.17 -21.42
CA GLU A 36 -5.27 -2.29 -22.36
C GLU A 36 -6.42 -3.28 -22.13
N THR A 37 -7.64 -2.79 -21.94
CA THR A 37 -8.84 -3.64 -21.77
C THR A 37 -9.09 -4.54 -22.97
N LYS A 38 -8.55 -4.18 -24.16
CA LYS A 38 -8.80 -4.79 -25.47
C LYS A 38 -10.30 -4.91 -25.76
N LYS A 39 -11.07 -3.91 -25.31
CA LYS A 39 -12.50 -3.79 -25.51
C LYS A 39 -12.78 -2.43 -26.15
N GLU A 40 -13.38 -2.47 -27.32
CA GLU A 40 -13.84 -1.28 -28.02
C GLU A 40 -15.02 -0.63 -27.30
N VAL A 41 -15.97 -1.44 -26.83
CA VAL A 41 -17.16 -0.99 -26.10
C VAL A 41 -17.17 -1.56 -24.69
N ILE A 42 -17.28 -0.68 -23.69
CA ILE A 42 -17.41 -1.04 -22.26
C ILE A 42 -18.88 -1.00 -21.85
N GLN A 43 -19.54 -2.16 -21.88
CA GLN A 43 -20.93 -2.29 -21.46
C GLN A 43 -21.07 -2.41 -19.94
N ARG A 44 -22.21 -1.98 -19.38
CA ARG A 44 -22.52 -2.12 -17.93
C ARG A 44 -22.39 -3.56 -17.42
N LYS A 45 -22.77 -4.56 -18.23
CA LYS A 45 -22.60 -5.99 -17.89
C LYS A 45 -21.13 -6.37 -17.71
N LEU A 46 -20.23 -5.81 -18.52
CA LEU A 46 -18.79 -6.00 -18.36
C LEU A 46 -18.32 -5.36 -17.05
N ILE A 47 -18.73 -4.12 -16.76
CA ILE A 47 -18.41 -3.42 -15.51
C ILE A 47 -18.88 -4.24 -14.29
N GLY A 48 -20.12 -4.73 -14.28
CA GLY A 48 -20.61 -5.58 -13.17
C GLY A 48 -19.88 -6.91 -13.01
N SER A 49 -19.21 -7.40 -14.06
CA SER A 49 -18.39 -8.61 -14.00
C SER A 49 -16.99 -8.38 -13.41
N ILE A 50 -16.50 -7.13 -13.40
CA ILE A 50 -15.18 -6.74 -12.86
C ILE A 50 -15.28 -5.97 -11.54
N TRP A 51 -16.34 -5.20 -11.35
CA TRP A 51 -16.55 -4.34 -10.19
C TRP A 51 -17.61 -4.92 -9.24
N GLY A 52 -17.49 -4.58 -7.96
CA GLY A 52 -18.39 -5.06 -6.92
C GLY A 52 -19.71 -4.28 -6.84
N ILE A 53 -19.72 -3.03 -7.28
CA ILE A 53 -20.86 -2.12 -7.14
C ILE A 53 -21.75 -2.19 -8.40
N ARG A 54 -23.07 -2.31 -8.20
CA ARG A 54 -24.06 -2.50 -9.27
C ARG A 54 -24.53 -1.21 -9.92
N SER A 55 -24.35 -0.07 -9.27
CA SER A 55 -24.63 1.26 -9.84
C SER A 55 -23.38 1.81 -10.52
N SER A 56 -23.53 2.31 -11.75
CA SER A 56 -22.45 2.94 -12.51
C SER A 56 -23.04 4.01 -13.41
N ASP A 57 -22.85 5.27 -13.07
CA ASP A 57 -23.20 6.40 -13.91
C ASP A 57 -21.93 7.18 -14.27
N TRP A 58 -22.01 7.98 -15.33
CA TRP A 58 -20.92 8.83 -15.76
C TRP A 58 -21.03 10.19 -15.07
N VAL A 59 -19.92 10.66 -14.50
CA VAL A 59 -19.86 11.96 -13.84
C VAL A 59 -18.59 12.68 -14.27
N SER A 60 -18.69 14.00 -14.42
CA SER A 60 -17.54 14.90 -14.60
C SER A 60 -17.50 15.84 -13.40
N ILE A 61 -16.33 15.93 -12.76
CA ILE A 61 -16.13 16.74 -11.55
C ILE A 61 -14.83 17.53 -11.75
N PRO A 62 -14.81 18.85 -11.47
CA PRO A 62 -13.57 19.62 -11.50
C PRO A 62 -12.58 19.07 -10.47
N SER A 63 -11.30 18.96 -10.84
CA SER A 63 -10.24 18.47 -9.96
C SER A 63 -9.60 19.63 -9.18
N ASN A 64 -9.37 19.44 -7.89
CA ASN A 64 -8.43 20.24 -7.12
C ASN A 64 -7.11 19.46 -6.93
N GLY A 65 -6.01 19.98 -7.44
CA GLY A 65 -4.75 19.24 -7.59
C GLY A 65 -4.76 18.26 -8.77
N ARG A 66 -3.58 17.73 -9.11
CA ARG A 66 -3.38 16.82 -10.25
C ARG A 66 -2.73 15.52 -9.80
N CYS A 67 -3.34 14.39 -10.14
CA CYS A 67 -2.74 13.07 -10.00
C CYS A 67 -2.99 12.28 -11.30
N VAL A 68 -1.93 11.67 -11.83
CA VAL A 68 -1.96 10.91 -13.09
C VAL A 68 -1.38 9.53 -12.79
N GLY A 69 -2.07 8.48 -13.21
CA GLY A 69 -1.66 7.10 -12.93
C GLY A 69 -1.89 6.19 -14.12
N GLY A 70 -0.94 5.30 -14.39
CA GLY A 70 -1.02 4.41 -15.54
C GLY A 70 0.26 3.67 -15.85
N ASP A 71 0.17 2.90 -16.93
CA ASP A 71 1.31 2.38 -17.67
C ASP A 71 1.80 3.45 -18.65
N PHE A 72 3.02 3.95 -18.45
CA PHE A 72 3.60 4.98 -19.30
C PHE A 72 4.44 4.40 -20.45
N ASN A 73 4.66 3.08 -20.48
CA ASN A 73 5.56 2.41 -21.43
C ASN A 73 7.01 2.96 -21.46
N VAL A 74 7.41 3.73 -20.44
CA VAL A 74 8.73 4.34 -20.34
C VAL A 74 9.21 4.36 -18.90
N VAL A 75 10.48 4.04 -18.71
CA VAL A 75 11.18 4.20 -17.43
C VAL A 75 11.81 5.60 -17.35
N ARG A 76 12.04 6.13 -16.14
CA ARG A 76 12.72 7.41 -15.93
C ARG A 76 14.24 7.28 -16.01
N PHE A 77 14.78 6.18 -15.48
CA PHE A 77 16.22 5.95 -15.38
C PHE A 77 16.59 4.54 -15.84
N PRO A 78 17.84 4.31 -16.29
CA PRO A 78 18.30 2.97 -16.62
C PRO A 78 18.18 1.98 -15.45
N SER A 79 18.38 2.45 -14.21
CA SER A 79 18.24 1.65 -12.99
C SER A 79 16.83 1.09 -12.76
N GLU A 80 15.82 1.62 -13.44
CA GLU A 80 14.45 1.11 -13.37
C GLU A 80 14.18 -0.04 -14.38
N LYS A 81 15.25 -0.58 -14.97
CA LYS A 81 15.28 -1.82 -15.75
C LYS A 81 16.23 -2.81 -15.09
N SER A 82 15.87 -4.09 -15.03
CA SER A 82 16.71 -5.13 -14.43
C SER A 82 18.05 -5.32 -15.14
N ASN A 83 18.10 -5.05 -16.45
CA ASN A 83 19.33 -5.11 -17.25
C ASN A 83 20.03 -3.75 -17.41
N GLY A 84 19.56 -2.71 -16.72
CA GLY A 84 20.17 -1.39 -16.75
C GLY A 84 20.18 -0.74 -18.15
N GLY A 85 21.36 -0.24 -18.53
CA GLY A 85 21.63 0.36 -19.83
C GLY A 85 21.97 1.85 -19.76
N ARG A 86 21.81 2.56 -20.89
CA ARG A 86 22.15 3.99 -21.03
C ARG A 86 20.89 4.85 -21.02
N MET A 87 21.05 6.12 -20.62
CA MET A 87 19.99 7.13 -20.69
C MET A 87 19.51 7.34 -22.14
N THR A 88 18.24 7.06 -22.42
CA THR A 88 17.64 7.16 -23.76
C THR A 88 16.97 8.53 -23.99
N ARG A 89 16.64 8.85 -25.25
CA ARG A 89 15.88 10.07 -25.57
C ARG A 89 14.48 10.07 -24.95
N SER A 90 13.80 8.91 -24.94
CA SER A 90 12.48 8.77 -24.33
C SER A 90 12.52 8.99 -22.81
N MET A 91 13.53 8.44 -22.12
CA MET A 91 13.74 8.70 -20.68
C MET A 91 13.93 10.20 -20.39
N ARG A 92 14.77 10.88 -21.19
CA ARG A 92 14.99 12.34 -21.05
C ARG A 92 13.72 13.13 -21.29
N SER A 93 12.99 12.81 -22.35
CA SER A 93 11.73 13.49 -22.70
C SER A 93 10.68 13.28 -21.62
N PHE A 94 10.61 12.08 -21.05
CA PHE A 94 9.69 11.77 -19.96
C PHE A 94 10.04 12.53 -18.66
N ASN A 95 11.32 12.57 -18.27
CA ASN A 95 11.73 13.39 -17.12
C ASN A 95 11.52 14.89 -17.36
N LYS A 96 11.74 15.38 -18.58
CA LYS A 96 11.42 16.77 -18.94
C LYS A 96 9.93 17.05 -18.81
N PHE A 97 9.06 16.15 -19.29
CA PHE A 97 7.61 16.28 -19.09
C PHE A 97 7.23 16.37 -17.60
N LEU A 98 7.81 15.53 -16.75
CA LEU A 98 7.54 15.56 -15.30
C LEU A 98 8.01 16.88 -14.67
N GLN A 99 9.16 17.39 -15.11
CA GLN A 99 9.69 18.69 -14.68
C GLN A 99 8.79 19.84 -15.13
N ASP A 100 8.44 19.89 -16.41
CA ASP A 100 7.62 20.95 -17.01
C ASP A 100 6.20 20.99 -16.41
N THR A 101 5.68 19.84 -15.96
CA THR A 101 4.36 19.73 -15.33
C THR A 101 4.38 19.86 -13.81
N ASN A 102 5.57 19.91 -13.19
CA ASN A 102 5.79 19.85 -11.74
C ASN A 102 5.10 18.64 -11.09
N LEU A 103 5.21 17.47 -11.73
CA LEU A 103 4.69 16.21 -11.24
C LEU A 103 5.79 15.43 -10.51
N ARG A 104 5.50 15.01 -9.29
CA ARG A 104 6.40 14.24 -8.43
C ARG A 104 6.13 12.74 -8.57
N ASP A 105 7.20 11.95 -8.50
CA ASP A 105 7.17 10.48 -8.53
C ASP A 105 7.34 9.94 -7.10
N PRO A 106 6.26 9.55 -6.41
CA PRO A 106 6.36 8.90 -5.11
C PRO A 106 7.04 7.54 -5.24
N ASN A 107 7.85 7.20 -4.22
CA ASN A 107 8.53 5.91 -4.16
C ASN A 107 7.52 4.74 -4.26
N LEU A 108 7.90 3.73 -5.04
CA LEU A 108 7.12 2.50 -5.18
C LEU A 108 7.49 1.56 -4.04
N LEU A 109 6.53 1.24 -3.17
CA LEU A 109 6.71 0.27 -2.11
C LEU A 109 6.39 -1.16 -2.60
N ASN A 110 6.93 -2.15 -1.88
CA ASN A 110 6.72 -3.60 -2.07
C ASN A 110 7.30 -4.23 -3.35
N ALA A 111 7.77 -3.44 -4.32
CA ALA A 111 8.48 -3.95 -5.49
C ALA A 111 9.34 -2.85 -6.12
N GLU A 112 10.40 -3.25 -6.82
CA GLU A 112 11.22 -2.35 -7.63
C GLU A 112 10.70 -2.19 -9.06
N PHE A 113 10.04 -3.24 -9.58
CA PHE A 113 9.52 -3.32 -10.95
C PHE A 113 8.02 -3.59 -10.95
N THR A 114 7.34 -3.15 -12.00
CA THR A 114 5.90 -3.37 -12.18
C THR A 114 5.57 -4.22 -13.39
N TRP A 115 6.53 -4.44 -14.28
CA TRP A 115 6.37 -5.25 -15.48
C TRP A 115 7.50 -6.26 -15.61
N SER A 116 7.20 -7.41 -16.20
CA SER A 116 8.18 -8.42 -16.59
C SER A 116 7.79 -9.07 -17.91
N ASN A 117 8.76 -9.38 -18.76
CA ASN A 117 8.52 -10.12 -20.00
C ASN A 117 8.10 -11.59 -19.81
N LEU A 118 8.04 -12.09 -18.56
CA LEU A 118 7.64 -13.46 -18.19
C LEU A 118 8.44 -14.59 -18.86
N ARG A 119 9.70 -14.31 -19.23
CA ARG A 119 10.63 -15.32 -19.76
C ARG A 119 11.47 -15.94 -18.64
N GLU A 120 12.16 -17.04 -18.93
CA GLU A 120 13.08 -17.71 -18.01
C GLU A 120 14.18 -16.74 -17.54
N GLU A 121 14.87 -16.12 -18.50
CA GLU A 121 15.71 -14.94 -18.24
C GLU A 121 14.85 -13.67 -18.30
N ALA A 122 14.21 -13.38 -17.17
CA ALA A 122 13.24 -12.31 -17.10
C ALA A 122 13.90 -10.92 -17.19
N VAL A 123 13.37 -10.07 -18.07
CA VAL A 123 13.62 -8.62 -18.04
C VAL A 123 12.45 -7.96 -17.30
N CYS A 124 12.77 -7.13 -16.32
CA CYS A 124 11.80 -6.42 -15.50
C CYS A 124 11.99 -4.91 -15.62
N CYS A 125 10.89 -4.16 -15.59
CA CYS A 125 10.88 -2.70 -15.71
C CYS A 125 9.85 -2.08 -14.76
N LYS A 126 10.10 -0.87 -14.27
CA LYS A 126 9.09 -0.04 -13.59
C LYS A 126 8.36 0.82 -14.64
N LEU A 127 7.24 0.35 -15.17
CA LEU A 127 6.48 1.05 -16.22
C LEU A 127 5.21 1.72 -15.70
N ASP A 128 4.64 1.15 -14.65
CA ASP A 128 3.37 1.54 -14.05
C ASP A 128 3.64 2.38 -12.81
N ARG A 129 3.02 3.56 -12.71
CA ARG A 129 3.15 4.44 -11.55
C ARG A 129 2.05 5.50 -11.52
N PHE A 130 2.01 6.23 -10.42
CA PHE A 130 1.28 7.45 -10.18
C PHE A 130 2.29 8.58 -10.05
N PHE A 131 1.92 9.74 -10.56
CA PHE A 131 2.56 11.00 -10.28
C PHE A 131 1.52 11.98 -9.74
N HIS A 132 1.96 12.94 -8.94
CA HIS A 132 1.05 13.96 -8.42
C HIS A 132 1.72 15.32 -8.28
N SER A 133 0.92 16.39 -8.34
CA SER A 133 1.39 17.76 -8.13
C SER A 133 1.62 18.05 -6.64
N SER A 134 2.27 19.17 -6.35
CA SER A 134 2.44 19.68 -4.98
C SER A 134 1.10 19.88 -4.27
N ASP A 135 0.14 20.52 -4.93
CA ASP A 135 -1.19 20.79 -4.37
C ASP A 135 -1.93 19.48 -4.00
N TRP A 136 -1.68 18.39 -4.74
CA TRP A 136 -2.22 17.07 -4.39
C TRP A 136 -1.55 16.48 -3.15
N GLU A 137 -0.24 16.67 -3.02
CA GLU A 137 0.53 16.25 -1.84
C GLU A 137 0.08 17.01 -0.59
N GLU A 138 -0.27 18.29 -0.71
CA GLU A 138 -0.85 19.07 0.40
C GLU A 138 -2.20 18.53 0.86
N LEU A 139 -3.06 18.10 -0.09
CA LEU A 139 -4.35 17.47 0.23
C LEU A 139 -4.18 16.06 0.80
N PHE A 140 -3.15 15.33 0.37
CA PHE A 140 -2.89 13.94 0.74
C PHE A 140 -1.42 13.71 1.14
N PRO A 141 -0.96 14.28 2.28
CA PRO A 141 0.46 14.30 2.64
C PRO A 141 1.04 12.92 2.99
N ASN A 142 0.17 11.95 3.22
CA ASN A 142 0.55 10.56 3.50
C ASN A 142 0.29 9.62 2.31
N ALA A 143 0.10 10.18 1.11
CA ALA A 143 -0.10 9.39 -0.10
C ALA A 143 1.08 8.44 -0.30
N ARG A 144 0.80 7.15 -0.46
CA ARG A 144 1.81 6.12 -0.67
C ARG A 144 1.45 5.28 -1.86
N GLN A 145 2.41 5.12 -2.76
CA GLN A 145 2.31 4.23 -3.89
C GLN A 145 2.94 2.88 -3.56
N LYS A 146 2.26 1.78 -3.90
CA LYS A 146 2.80 0.43 -3.75
C LYS A 146 2.40 -0.49 -4.89
N ALA A 147 3.27 -1.41 -5.25
CA ALA A 147 2.91 -2.52 -6.13
C ALA A 147 2.07 -3.54 -5.36
N LEU A 148 1.02 -4.03 -5.99
CA LEU A 148 0.23 -5.17 -5.54
C LEU A 148 0.69 -6.44 -6.26
N ALA A 149 0.45 -7.59 -5.63
CA ALA A 149 0.76 -8.88 -6.24
C ALA A 149 0.14 -9.02 -7.64
N ARG A 150 0.99 -9.35 -8.61
CA ARG A 150 0.64 -9.70 -9.99
C ARG A 150 -0.16 -11.00 -10.01
N VAL A 151 -1.25 -11.04 -10.78
CA VAL A 151 -2.15 -12.21 -10.82
C VAL A 151 -2.50 -12.69 -12.23
N THR A 152 -2.81 -11.80 -13.18
CA THR A 152 -3.37 -12.19 -14.50
C THR A 152 -2.79 -11.42 -15.69
N SER A 153 -1.75 -10.64 -15.46
CA SER A 153 -1.01 -9.86 -16.46
C SER A 153 0.48 -9.94 -16.14
N ASP A 154 1.32 -9.67 -17.13
CA ASP A 154 2.72 -9.31 -17.02
C ASP A 154 2.98 -8.02 -16.20
N HIS A 155 1.94 -7.19 -15.99
CA HIS A 155 1.95 -6.01 -15.13
C HIS A 155 1.39 -6.28 -13.73
N CYS A 156 2.04 -5.72 -12.72
CA CYS A 156 1.56 -5.57 -11.36
C CYS A 156 0.53 -4.43 -11.30
N PRO A 157 -0.62 -4.61 -10.62
CA PRO A 157 -1.44 -3.47 -10.23
C PRO A 157 -0.66 -2.54 -9.29
N VAL A 158 -0.82 -1.23 -9.46
CA VAL A 158 -0.23 -0.22 -8.57
C VAL A 158 -1.35 0.45 -7.78
N GLU A 159 -1.21 0.51 -6.45
CA GLU A 159 -2.15 1.18 -5.55
C GLU A 159 -1.55 2.50 -5.05
N LEU A 160 -2.29 3.60 -5.18
CA LEU A 160 -2.06 4.85 -4.48
C LEU A 160 -3.02 4.93 -3.30
N ASP A 161 -2.47 4.82 -2.09
CA ASP A 161 -3.19 4.87 -0.82
C ASP A 161 -3.04 6.25 -0.20
N THR A 162 -4.13 7.00 -0.13
CA THR A 162 -4.22 8.32 0.50
C THR A 162 -4.95 8.26 1.84
N THR A 163 -5.20 7.06 2.38
CA THR A 163 -5.87 6.94 3.69
C THR A 163 -5.05 7.63 4.76
N LYS A 164 -5.71 8.50 5.54
CA LYS A 164 -5.07 9.12 6.70
C LYS A 164 -4.55 7.99 7.59
N LEU A 165 -3.29 8.07 8.02
CA LEU A 165 -2.71 7.16 8.99
C LEU A 165 -3.60 7.12 10.23
N LYS A 166 -4.41 6.07 10.35
CA LYS A 166 -5.07 5.74 11.61
C LYS A 166 -4.04 5.01 12.45
N TRP A 167 -3.19 5.79 13.13
CA TRP A 167 -2.52 5.25 14.29
C TRP A 167 -3.64 4.92 15.27
N GLY A 168 -3.97 3.62 15.40
CA GLY A 168 -4.75 3.17 16.55
C GLY A 168 -4.05 3.58 17.85
N PRO A 169 -4.64 3.26 19.02
CA PRO A 169 -3.96 3.53 20.28
C PRO A 169 -2.51 3.01 20.23
N CYS A 170 -1.55 3.85 20.64
CA CYS A 170 -0.12 3.54 20.55
C CYS A 170 0.16 2.14 21.11
N PRO A 171 0.76 1.22 20.32
CA PRO A 171 1.03 -0.11 20.81
C PRO A 171 2.04 -0.02 21.96
N PHE A 172 1.75 -0.71 23.07
CA PHE A 172 2.74 -0.85 24.13
C PHE A 172 3.96 -1.60 23.60
N ARG A 173 5.14 -1.02 23.79
CA ARG A 173 6.42 -1.67 23.54
C ARG A 173 7.16 -1.76 24.86
N PHE A 174 7.69 -2.94 25.13
CA PHE A 174 8.60 -3.16 26.24
C PHE A 174 10.01 -2.75 25.79
N ASP A 175 10.64 -1.81 26.48
CA ASP A 175 12.02 -1.41 26.17
C ASP A 175 12.98 -2.47 26.75
N ASN A 176 13.82 -3.06 25.90
CA ASN A 176 14.74 -4.10 26.33
C ASN A 176 15.76 -3.58 27.37
N SER A 177 16.02 -2.28 27.40
CA SER A 177 16.88 -1.67 28.43
C SER A 177 16.30 -1.83 29.84
N TRP A 178 14.97 -1.93 29.99
CA TRP A 178 14.32 -2.10 31.28
C TRP A 178 14.69 -3.43 31.97
N GLN A 179 15.08 -4.46 31.22
CA GLN A 179 15.51 -5.75 31.79
C GLN A 179 16.74 -5.62 32.69
N ASN A 180 17.55 -4.59 32.46
CA ASN A 180 18.75 -4.30 33.22
C ASN A 180 18.49 -3.37 34.41
N HIS A 181 17.27 -2.88 34.59
CA HIS A 181 16.92 -2.07 35.75
C HIS A 181 16.92 -2.96 37.01
N PRO A 182 17.60 -2.55 38.10
CA PRO A 182 17.80 -3.39 39.28
C PRO A 182 16.48 -3.89 39.87
N ASP A 183 15.46 -3.04 39.91
CA ASP A 183 14.20 -3.36 40.58
C ASP A 183 13.16 -4.05 39.70
N LEU A 184 13.34 -4.08 38.37
CA LEU A 184 12.26 -4.55 37.49
C LEU A 184 11.92 -6.02 37.75
N LYS A 185 12.92 -6.87 37.97
CA LYS A 185 12.71 -8.31 38.20
C LYS A 185 11.91 -8.57 39.47
N GLU A 186 12.20 -7.86 40.55
CA GLU A 186 11.46 -8.02 41.82
C GLU A 186 10.06 -7.42 41.72
N LYS A 187 9.91 -6.21 41.16
CA LYS A 187 8.59 -5.60 40.90
C LYS A 187 7.71 -6.50 40.02
N PHE A 188 8.29 -7.12 38.99
CA PHE A 188 7.55 -8.03 38.11
C PHE A 188 7.05 -9.30 38.85
N LYS A 189 7.88 -9.89 39.72
CA LYS A 189 7.47 -11.03 40.56
C LYS A 189 6.34 -10.65 41.51
N GLU A 190 6.41 -9.46 42.12
CA GLU A 190 5.35 -8.93 42.99
C GLU A 190 4.05 -8.75 42.20
N TRP A 191 4.09 -8.03 41.06
CA TRP A 191 2.92 -7.84 40.21
C TRP A 191 2.34 -9.16 39.72
N TRP A 192 3.19 -10.16 39.45
CA TRP A 192 2.71 -11.48 39.03
C TRP A 192 1.90 -12.19 40.12
N LYS A 193 2.16 -11.92 41.40
CA LYS A 193 1.42 -12.53 42.52
C LYS A 193 0.23 -11.71 43.00
N GLN A 194 0.13 -10.43 42.62
CA GLN A 194 -0.92 -9.52 43.11
C GLN A 194 -2.33 -9.89 42.68
N GLU A 195 -2.50 -10.54 41.53
CA GLU A 195 -3.82 -10.84 40.98
C GLU A 195 -3.94 -12.27 40.46
N GLU A 196 -5.07 -12.90 40.79
CA GLU A 196 -5.49 -14.19 40.27
C GLU A 196 -6.77 -14.06 39.47
N PHE A 197 -6.78 -14.67 38.28
CA PHE A 197 -7.91 -14.62 37.38
C PHE A 197 -8.57 -16.00 37.29
N GLN A 198 -9.89 -16.03 37.29
CA GLN A 198 -10.69 -17.25 37.12
C GLN A 198 -10.95 -17.54 35.63
N GLY A 199 -11.11 -18.81 35.27
CA GLY A 199 -11.36 -19.26 33.89
C GLY A 199 -10.44 -20.41 33.46
N TRP A 200 -10.36 -20.67 32.15
CA TRP A 200 -9.40 -21.62 31.60
C TRP A 200 -8.00 -21.01 31.53
N GLU A 201 -6.95 -21.84 31.55
CA GLU A 201 -5.56 -21.40 31.75
C GLU A 201 -5.06 -20.33 30.76
N GLY A 202 -5.42 -20.42 29.47
CA GLY A 202 -5.01 -19.39 28.51
C GLY A 202 -5.74 -18.05 28.68
N PHE A 203 -6.98 -18.07 29.20
CA PHE A 203 -7.65 -16.83 29.60
C PHE A 203 -6.98 -16.20 30.82
N LYS A 204 -6.59 -17.02 31.80
CA LYS A 204 -5.82 -16.54 32.97
C LYS A 204 -4.51 -15.90 32.53
N LEU A 205 -3.74 -16.57 31.67
CA LEU A 205 -2.49 -16.06 31.13
C LEU A 205 -2.68 -14.73 30.39
N MET A 206 -3.67 -14.64 29.50
CA MET A 206 -3.97 -13.41 28.75
C MET A 206 -4.33 -12.24 29.68
N LYS A 207 -5.16 -12.46 30.70
CA LYS A 207 -5.51 -11.44 31.69
C LYS A 207 -4.30 -11.01 32.50
N LYS A 208 -3.45 -11.96 32.88
CA LYS A 208 -2.23 -11.72 33.65
C LYS A 208 -1.21 -10.89 32.88
N LEU A 209 -1.01 -11.20 31.59
CA LEU A 209 -0.16 -10.39 30.71
C LEU A 209 -0.72 -8.98 30.51
N LYS A 210 -2.05 -8.83 30.40
CA LYS A 210 -2.70 -7.51 30.30
C LYS A 210 -2.50 -6.70 31.59
N PHE A 211 -2.62 -7.32 32.76
CA PHE A 211 -2.37 -6.69 34.06
C PHE A 211 -0.92 -6.22 34.19
N ILE A 212 0.03 -7.12 33.92
CA ILE A 212 1.48 -6.83 33.93
C ILE A 212 1.81 -5.67 32.99
N LYS A 213 1.25 -5.65 31.78
CA LYS A 213 1.44 -4.56 30.82
C LYS A 213 1.06 -3.20 31.40
N GLU A 214 -0.06 -3.09 32.11
CA GLU A 214 -0.49 -1.82 32.70
C GLU A 214 0.40 -1.41 33.89
N LYS A 215 0.86 -2.38 34.70
CA LYS A 215 1.84 -2.12 35.77
C LYS A 215 3.18 -1.61 35.21
N VAL A 216 3.70 -2.25 34.17
CA VAL A 216 4.96 -1.84 33.52
C VAL A 216 4.83 -0.44 32.89
N LYS A 217 3.69 -0.10 32.28
CA LYS A 217 3.44 1.25 31.76
C LYS A 217 3.42 2.32 32.85
N HIS A 218 2.81 2.02 33.99
CA HIS A 218 2.75 2.96 35.11
C HIS A 218 4.15 3.19 35.66
N TRP A 219 4.85 2.10 35.98
CA TRP A 219 6.22 2.12 36.46
C TRP A 219 7.17 2.84 35.50
N SER A 220 7.14 2.53 34.19
CA SER A 220 8.05 3.18 33.25
C SER A 220 7.81 4.68 33.12
N LYS A 221 6.57 5.12 33.26
CA LYS A 221 6.21 6.55 33.26
C LYS A 221 6.69 7.25 34.54
N GLU A 222 6.68 6.56 35.68
CA GLU A 222 7.19 7.10 36.96
C GLU A 222 8.71 7.20 36.95
N GLU A 223 9.43 6.15 36.54
CA GLU A 223 10.90 6.13 36.57
C GLU A 223 11.54 6.96 35.45
N PHE A 224 10.97 6.93 34.23
CA PHE A 224 11.60 7.52 33.04
C PHE A 224 10.83 8.70 32.43
N GLY A 225 9.67 9.06 32.99
CA GLY A 225 8.80 10.12 32.49
C GLY A 225 8.00 9.74 31.24
N LYS A 226 7.22 10.68 30.72
CA LYS A 226 6.60 10.55 29.39
C LYS A 226 7.67 10.83 28.34
N ARG A 227 8.07 9.81 27.56
CA ARG A 227 8.64 10.05 26.22
C ARG A 227 7.55 10.58 25.29
#